data_AF-R5X3A9-F1
#
_entry.id   AF-R5X3A9-F1
#
_cell.length_a   1.000
_cell.length_b   1.000
_cell.length_c   1.000
_cell.angle_alpha   90.00
_cell.angle_beta   90.00
_cell.angle_gamma   90.00
#
_symmetry.space_group_name_H-M   'P 1'
#
loop_
_entity.id
_entity.type
_entity.pdbx_description
1 polymer ?
#
loop_
_entity_poly.entity_id
_entity_poly.type
_entity_poly.pdbx_seq_one_letter_code
_entity_poly.pdbx_strand_id
1 'polypeptide(L)'
;MKRFRKVLIVLLAILVPVSIGFGFNFFSGESSDSAENKAMTVSGTLTVNKIYEAQNLVPGDKICNGVTMNITSSAVSLLRVKVDVYYAEANSTNYQQATDIEAITSPGDNWLKGSDGYYYYTQGVKDGNDVILASNGIYFNEANDDVDMNKYQGKQIKVVANAELVQAKHGVFAEKWRLSEDKDGDIYTKLLAVSDAQGK
;
A
#
# COMPACT_ATOMS: atom_id res chain seq x y z
N MET A 1 7.90 -44.06 -29.08
CA MET A 1 6.46 -43.77 -28.94
C MET A 1 6.19 -43.25 -27.53
N LYS A 2 5.94 -41.94 -27.35
CA LYS A 2 4.68 -41.34 -26.84
C LYS A 2 4.09 -42.11 -25.63
N ARG A 3 3.83 -41.51 -24.47
CA ARG A 3 3.00 -40.31 -24.24
C ARG A 3 3.29 -39.64 -22.89
N PHE A 4 3.51 -38.33 -22.91
CA PHE A 4 3.36 -37.45 -21.75
C PHE A 4 1.92 -37.53 -21.22
N ARG A 5 1.73 -37.66 -19.90
CA ARG A 5 0.45 -37.42 -19.23
C ARG A 5 0.61 -36.23 -18.29
N LYS A 6 -0.37 -35.34 -18.36
CA LYS A 6 -0.34 -33.94 -17.97
C LYS A 6 -0.45 -33.79 -16.45
N VAL A 7 0.40 -32.92 -15.90
CA VAL A 7 0.35 -32.41 -14.54
C VAL A 7 -0.83 -31.44 -14.44
N LEU A 8 -1.71 -31.63 -13.45
CA LEU A 8 -2.74 -30.66 -13.07
C LEU A 8 -2.52 -30.32 -11.60
N ILE A 9 -1.59 -29.40 -11.33
CA ILE A 9 -1.46 -28.76 -10.02
C ILE A 9 -2.47 -27.62 -10.05
N VAL A 10 -3.64 -27.84 -9.48
CA VAL A 10 -4.56 -26.75 -9.13
C VAL A 10 -3.98 -26.09 -7.89
N LEU A 11 -3.20 -25.03 -8.11
CA LEU A 11 -2.72 -24.17 -7.03
C LEU A 11 -3.89 -23.29 -6.57
N LEU A 12 -4.68 -23.82 -5.63
CA LEU A 12 -5.66 -23.03 -4.88
C LEU A 12 -4.88 -22.06 -3.99
N ALA A 13 -4.69 -20.83 -4.46
CA ALA A 13 -4.18 -19.75 -3.63
C ALA A 13 -5.25 -19.38 -2.59
N ILE A 14 -5.20 -20.04 -1.45
CA ILE A 14 -5.93 -19.63 -0.25
C ILE A 14 -5.35 -18.26 0.14
N LEU A 15 -6.12 -17.21 -0.11
CA LEU A 15 -5.88 -15.88 0.42
C LEU A 15 -6.09 -15.97 1.93
N VAL A 16 -5.02 -16.20 2.70
CA VAL A 16 -5.08 -16.10 4.16
C VAL A 16 -5.07 -14.61 4.47
N PRO A 17 -6.16 -14.01 5.00
CA PRO A 17 -6.05 -12.69 5.60
C PRO A 17 -5.11 -12.80 6.79
N VAL A 18 -3.94 -12.16 6.71
CA VAL A 18 -3.06 -12.01 7.87
C VAL A 18 -3.74 -11.02 8.81
N SER A 19 -4.58 -11.54 9.70
CA SER A 19 -5.11 -10.79 10.83
C SER A 19 -3.97 -10.52 11.79
N ILE A 20 -3.43 -9.30 11.76
CA ILE A 20 -2.48 -8.81 12.76
C ILE A 20 -3.30 -8.47 14.01
N GLY A 21 -3.38 -9.42 14.93
CA GLY A 21 -3.99 -9.23 16.25
C GLY A 21 -3.02 -8.50 17.18
N PHE A 22 -3.50 -7.43 17.82
CA PHE A 22 -2.89 -6.93 19.05
C PHE A 22 -3.85 -7.22 20.19
N GLY A 23 -3.44 -8.15 21.05
CA GLY A 23 -4.15 -8.50 22.28
C GLY A 23 -3.63 -7.69 23.46
N PHE A 24 -4.55 -7.23 24.29
CA PHE A 24 -4.28 -7.01 25.72
C PHE A 24 -5.27 -7.89 26.49
N ASN A 25 -4.76 -9.00 27.04
CA ASN A 25 -5.49 -9.81 28.00
C ASN A 25 -5.38 -9.16 29.38
N PHE A 26 -6.51 -8.82 30.00
CA PHE A 26 -6.56 -8.49 31.43
C PHE A 26 -7.86 -9.03 32.02
N PHE A 27 -7.78 -10.04 32.88
CA PHE A 27 -8.94 -10.61 33.58
C PHE A 27 -8.67 -10.74 35.09
N SER A 28 -9.57 -10.18 35.89
CA SER A 28 -10.02 -10.73 37.19
C SER A 28 -11.43 -10.17 37.50
N GLY A 29 -12.39 -11.06 37.84
CA GLY A 29 -13.85 -10.80 38.01
C GLY A 29 -14.23 -10.13 39.35
N GLU A 30 -15.49 -9.83 39.69
CA GLU A 30 -16.83 -10.25 39.23
C GLU A 30 -17.88 -9.12 39.39
N SER A 31 -18.84 -9.04 38.46
CA SER A 31 -20.31 -8.82 38.65
C SER A 31 -20.96 -8.17 37.41
N SER A 32 -22.27 -8.43 37.24
CA SER A 32 -23.26 -7.68 36.42
C SER A 32 -23.37 -7.97 34.91
N ASP A 33 -24.55 -7.60 34.39
CA ASP A 33 -25.06 -7.68 33.02
C ASP A 33 -23.96 -7.66 31.94
N SER A 34 -23.93 -8.67 31.07
CA SER A 34 -22.89 -8.77 30.04
C SER A 34 -23.30 -8.02 28.77
N ALA A 35 -22.68 -6.86 28.53
CA ALA A 35 -22.59 -6.27 27.20
C ALA A 35 -21.41 -6.89 26.43
N GLU A 36 -21.68 -7.79 25.50
CA GLU A 36 -20.66 -8.31 24.58
C GLU A 36 -20.35 -7.24 23.51
N ASN A 37 -19.27 -6.48 23.70
CA ASN A 37 -18.77 -5.54 22.71
C ASN A 37 -17.60 -6.16 21.94
N LYS A 38 -17.70 -6.24 20.61
CA LYS A 38 -16.58 -6.68 19.76
C LYS A 38 -15.53 -5.58 19.68
N ALA A 39 -14.25 -5.95 19.78
CA ALA A 39 -13.15 -5.03 19.54
C ALA A 39 -13.15 -4.53 18.08
N MET A 40 -12.74 -3.29 17.86
CA MET A 40 -12.63 -2.71 16.52
C MET A 40 -11.60 -3.44 15.65
N THR A 41 -11.86 -3.49 14.35
CA THR A 41 -10.95 -4.06 13.35
C THR A 41 -10.40 -2.96 12.44
N VAL A 42 -9.08 -2.94 12.28
CA VAL A 42 -8.38 -2.13 11.28
C VAL A 42 -7.95 -3.05 10.15
N SER A 43 -8.59 -2.92 8.98
CA SER A 43 -8.34 -3.78 7.84
C SER A 43 -8.74 -3.10 6.52
N GLY A 44 -8.14 -3.56 5.43
CA GLY A 44 -8.46 -3.16 4.07
C GLY A 44 -7.82 -4.13 3.09
N THR A 45 -8.26 -4.06 1.84
CA THR A 45 -7.69 -4.83 0.73
C THR A 45 -6.99 -3.88 -0.24
N LEU A 46 -5.86 -4.33 -0.78
CA LEU A 46 -5.04 -3.56 -1.72
C LEU A 46 -5.08 -4.24 -3.09
N THR A 47 -5.40 -3.46 -4.13
CA THR A 47 -5.40 -3.92 -5.52
C THR A 47 -4.53 -2.99 -6.35
N VAL A 48 -3.52 -3.54 -7.01
CA VAL A 48 -2.76 -2.83 -8.05
C VAL A 48 -3.49 -3.03 -9.37
N ASN A 49 -3.97 -1.94 -9.98
CA ASN A 49 -4.79 -2.00 -11.19
C ASN A 49 -3.91 -2.24 -12.42
N LYS A 50 -3.61 -3.52 -12.68
CA LYS A 50 -2.72 -3.96 -13.76
C LYS A 50 -3.28 -3.58 -15.14
N ILE A 51 -2.38 -3.22 -16.05
CA ILE A 51 -2.65 -3.18 -17.48
C ILE A 51 -2.30 -4.58 -18.01
N TYR A 52 -3.21 -5.20 -18.78
CA TYR A 52 -3.08 -6.58 -19.26
C TYR A 52 -2.49 -6.68 -20.68
N GLU A 53 -2.13 -5.55 -21.30
CA GLU A 53 -1.58 -5.53 -22.64
C GLU A 53 -0.08 -5.80 -22.64
N ALA A 54 0.39 -6.60 -23.60
CA ALA A 54 1.81 -6.78 -23.86
C ALA A 54 2.36 -5.50 -24.50
N GLN A 55 2.85 -4.59 -23.65
CA GLN A 55 3.48 -3.35 -24.09
C GLN A 55 4.99 -3.43 -23.85
N ASN A 56 5.76 -3.13 -24.89
CA ASN A 56 7.17 -2.81 -24.72
C ASN A 56 7.22 -1.40 -24.12
N LEU A 57 7.46 -1.30 -22.82
CA LEU A 57 7.51 -0.02 -22.11
C LEU A 57 8.72 0.80 -22.58
N VAL A 58 8.47 2.04 -23.00
CA VAL A 58 9.47 3.09 -23.18
C VAL A 58 9.32 4.18 -22.11
N PRO A 59 10.37 4.97 -21.81
CA PRO A 59 10.24 6.10 -20.89
C PRO A 59 9.03 6.97 -21.21
N GLY A 60 8.24 7.31 -20.18
CA GLY A 60 6.96 8.02 -20.28
C GLY A 60 5.73 7.12 -20.38
N ASP A 61 5.88 5.83 -20.65
CA ASP A 61 4.73 4.91 -20.76
C ASP A 61 4.10 4.62 -19.39
N LYS A 62 2.78 4.40 -19.40
CA LYS A 62 2.03 3.98 -18.22
C LYS A 62 2.26 2.49 -17.95
N ILE A 63 2.69 2.14 -16.74
CA ILE A 63 2.87 0.76 -16.26
C ILE A 63 1.56 0.19 -15.70
N CYS A 64 0.81 0.97 -14.93
CA CYS A 64 -0.49 0.54 -14.39
C CYS A 64 -1.44 1.72 -14.12
N ASN A 65 -2.73 1.46 -13.92
CA ASN A 65 -3.77 2.48 -13.69
C ASN A 65 -3.81 3.01 -12.24
N GLY A 66 -2.73 2.85 -11.49
CA GLY A 66 -2.63 3.23 -10.09
C GLY A 66 -2.96 2.10 -9.12
N VAL A 67 -3.15 2.46 -7.86
CA VAL A 67 -3.38 1.54 -6.75
C VAL A 67 -4.70 1.89 -6.08
N THR A 68 -5.61 0.92 -5.99
CA THR A 68 -6.90 1.06 -5.31
C THR A 68 -6.87 0.30 -4.00
N MET A 69 -7.34 0.96 -2.94
CA MET A 69 -7.54 0.39 -1.61
C MET A 69 -9.03 0.38 -1.31
N ASN A 70 -9.58 -0.81 -1.00
CA ASN A 70 -10.95 -0.94 -0.49
C ASN A 70 -10.86 -1.12 1.03
N ILE A 71 -11.39 -0.17 1.78
CA ILE A 71 -11.26 -0.13 3.23
C ILE A 71 -12.45 -0.85 3.88
N THR A 72 -12.14 -1.72 4.85
CA THR A 72 -13.14 -2.52 5.60
C THR A 72 -13.04 -2.29 7.10
N SER A 73 -12.39 -1.20 7.51
CA SER A 73 -12.16 -0.91 8.92
C SER A 73 -13.43 -0.45 9.60
N SER A 74 -13.70 -1.00 10.79
CA SER A 74 -14.87 -0.64 11.60
C SER A 74 -14.77 0.75 12.25
N ALA A 75 -13.66 1.47 12.06
CA ALA A 75 -13.48 2.83 12.53
C ALA A 75 -12.55 3.63 11.62
N VAL A 76 -12.49 4.94 11.88
CA VAL A 76 -11.57 5.82 11.17
C VAL A 76 -10.12 5.41 11.44
N SER A 77 -9.42 5.17 10.34
CA SER A 77 -8.04 4.72 10.27
C SER A 77 -7.23 5.67 9.38
N LEU A 78 -5.93 5.70 9.60
CA LEU A 78 -4.96 6.40 8.78
C LEU A 78 -4.31 5.40 7.85
N LEU A 79 -4.04 5.82 6.61
CA LEU A 79 -3.53 4.97 5.54
C LEU A 79 -2.21 5.53 5.02
N ARG A 80 -1.20 4.66 4.88
CA ARG A 80 0.00 4.95 4.09
C ARG A 80 0.28 3.84 3.09
N VAL A 81 0.85 4.20 1.95
CA VAL A 81 1.15 3.28 0.85
C VAL A 81 2.54 3.53 0.32
N LYS A 82 3.36 2.49 0.21
CA LYS A 82 4.65 2.54 -0.48
C LYS A 82 4.54 1.81 -1.81
N VAL A 83 5.03 2.43 -2.87
CA VAL A 83 5.06 1.86 -4.21
C VAL A 83 6.51 1.74 -4.63
N ASP A 84 6.94 0.51 -4.84
CA ASP A 84 8.28 0.16 -5.27
C ASP A 84 8.23 -0.44 -6.68
N VAL A 85 9.17 -0.03 -7.52
CA VAL A 85 9.34 -0.58 -8.87
C VAL A 85 10.52 -1.55 -8.84
N TYR A 86 10.33 -2.67 -9.50
CA TYR A 86 11.34 -3.70 -9.65
C TYR A 86 11.54 -4.03 -11.12
N TYR A 87 12.74 -4.51 -11.44
CA TYR A 87 13.08 -4.97 -12.77
C TYR A 87 13.82 -6.31 -12.70
N ALA A 88 13.71 -7.11 -13.76
CA ALA A 88 14.44 -8.36 -13.89
C ALA A 88 14.69 -8.68 -15.36
N GLU A 89 15.64 -9.58 -15.66
CA GLU A 89 15.73 -10.16 -17.00
C GLU A 89 14.39 -10.82 -17.38
N ALA A 90 14.07 -10.84 -18.67
CA ALA A 90 12.88 -11.53 -19.16
C ALA A 90 12.82 -12.98 -18.63
N ASN A 91 11.66 -13.36 -18.07
CA ASN A 91 11.41 -14.67 -17.46
C ASN A 91 12.20 -15.00 -16.16
N SER A 92 12.95 -14.05 -15.60
CA SER A 92 13.59 -14.21 -14.29
C SER A 92 12.59 -14.06 -13.14
N THR A 93 12.84 -14.79 -12.05
CA THR A 93 12.16 -14.60 -10.76
C THR A 93 12.94 -13.70 -9.80
N ASN A 94 14.18 -13.34 -10.17
CA ASN A 94 15.08 -12.52 -9.35
C ASN A 94 14.91 -11.06 -9.74
N TYR A 95 14.08 -10.36 -8.97
CA TYR A 95 13.78 -8.95 -9.16
C TYR A 95 14.74 -8.07 -8.35
N GLN A 96 15.26 -7.03 -9.00
CA GLN A 96 16.04 -5.97 -8.38
C GLN A 96 15.18 -4.72 -8.25
N GLN A 97 15.30 -4.01 -7.13
CA GLN A 97 14.56 -2.76 -6.95
C GLN A 97 15.18 -1.68 -7.84
N ALA A 98 14.34 -0.96 -8.58
CA ALA A 98 14.73 0.24 -9.28
C ALA A 98 14.66 1.41 -8.29
N THR A 99 15.81 2.01 -8.00
CA THR A 99 15.92 3.17 -7.09
C THR A 99 15.89 4.50 -7.83
N ASP A 100 16.11 4.45 -9.13
CA ASP A 100 16.20 5.55 -10.10
C ASP A 100 14.93 5.75 -10.93
N ILE A 101 13.87 4.97 -10.65
CA ILE A 101 12.55 5.14 -11.27
C ILE A 101 11.61 5.82 -10.28
N GLU A 102 11.21 7.06 -10.58
CA GLU A 102 10.13 7.72 -9.86
C GLU A 102 8.78 7.35 -10.51
N ALA A 103 8.07 6.42 -9.86
CA ALA A 103 6.90 5.76 -10.46
C ALA A 103 5.62 6.62 -10.43
N ILE A 104 5.56 7.64 -9.56
CA ILE A 104 4.36 8.43 -9.31
C ILE A 104 4.71 9.92 -9.41
N THR A 105 4.24 10.57 -10.48
CA THR A 105 4.38 12.01 -10.70
C THR A 105 3.24 12.80 -10.05
N SER A 106 2.06 12.20 -9.93
CA SER A 106 0.87 12.81 -9.32
C SER A 106 0.18 11.79 -8.41
N PRO A 107 0.41 11.82 -7.08
CA PRO A 107 -0.21 10.87 -6.16
C PRO A 107 -1.70 11.19 -5.92
N GLY A 108 -2.11 12.44 -6.13
CA GLY A 108 -3.45 12.98 -5.88
C GLY A 108 -3.48 13.97 -4.72
N ASP A 109 -4.51 14.82 -4.66
CA ASP A 109 -4.55 16.00 -3.76
C ASP A 109 -4.51 15.67 -2.27
N ASN A 110 -5.00 14.49 -1.90
CA ASN A 110 -5.07 14.03 -0.52
C ASN A 110 -3.84 13.23 -0.08
N TRP A 111 -2.79 13.18 -0.89
CA TRP A 111 -1.60 12.38 -0.62
C TRP A 111 -0.36 13.24 -0.42
N LEU A 112 0.44 12.90 0.59
CA LEU A 112 1.74 13.53 0.82
C LEU A 112 2.84 12.47 0.77
N LYS A 113 3.93 12.76 0.04
CA LYS A 113 5.09 11.87 -0.04
C LYS A 113 6.02 12.14 1.15
N GLY A 114 6.25 11.11 1.96
CA GLY A 114 7.23 11.12 3.04
C GLY A 114 8.65 10.83 2.55
N SER A 115 9.62 11.23 3.37
CA SER A 115 11.05 10.96 3.12
C SER A 115 11.41 9.47 3.21
N ASP A 116 10.57 8.66 3.86
CA ASP A 116 10.67 7.21 3.99
C ASP A 116 10.17 6.43 2.74
N GLY A 117 9.69 7.16 1.74
CA GLY A 117 9.15 6.64 0.49
C GLY A 117 7.69 6.19 0.57
N TYR A 118 7.00 6.44 1.69
CA TYR A 118 5.56 6.22 1.79
C TYR A 118 4.77 7.45 1.31
N TYR A 119 3.62 7.21 0.71
CA TYR A 119 2.58 8.19 0.48
C TYR A 119 1.56 8.09 1.62
N TYR A 120 1.28 9.22 2.25
CA TYR A 120 0.38 9.33 3.39
C TYR A 120 -0.95 9.91 2.94
N TYR A 121 -2.04 9.18 3.15
CA TYR A 121 -3.37 9.68 2.88
C TYR A 121 -3.78 10.59 4.03
N THR A 122 -4.05 11.85 3.70
CA THR A 122 -4.29 12.93 4.67
C THR A 122 -5.72 13.00 5.15
N GLN A 123 -6.59 12.13 4.64
CA GLN A 123 -7.97 11.98 5.12
C GLN A 123 -8.08 10.69 5.93
N GLY A 124 -8.92 10.70 6.96
CA GLY A 124 -9.29 9.47 7.66
C GLY A 124 -10.09 8.53 6.74
N VAL A 125 -9.85 7.23 6.82
CA VAL A 125 -10.55 6.20 6.04
C VAL A 125 -11.33 5.26 6.94
N LYS A 126 -12.47 4.76 6.48
CA LYS A 126 -13.32 3.79 7.16
C LYS A 126 -14.01 2.88 6.15
N ASP A 127 -14.77 1.91 6.65
CA ASP A 127 -15.58 1.01 5.83
C ASP A 127 -16.38 1.74 4.74
N GLY A 128 -16.35 1.18 3.53
CA GLY A 128 -16.99 1.75 2.34
C GLY A 128 -16.21 2.89 1.66
N ASN A 129 -15.00 3.23 2.12
CA ASN A 129 -14.12 4.13 1.37
C ASN A 129 -13.31 3.37 0.32
N ASP A 130 -13.43 3.84 -0.93
CA ASP A 130 -12.53 3.50 -2.03
C ASP A 130 -11.49 4.61 -2.16
N VAL A 131 -10.23 4.28 -1.89
CA VAL A 131 -9.14 5.25 -1.95
C VAL A 131 -8.21 4.87 -3.09
N ILE A 132 -7.86 5.85 -3.92
CA ILE A 132 -6.97 5.66 -5.06
C ILE A 132 -5.71 6.48 -4.87
N LEU A 133 -4.55 5.83 -5.01
CA LEU A 133 -3.25 6.47 -5.15
C LEU A 133 -2.89 6.50 -6.64
N ALA A 134 -2.44 7.67 -7.11
CA ALA A 134 -2.03 7.89 -8.49
C ALA A 134 -3.13 7.51 -9.49
N SER A 135 -4.30 8.16 -9.40
CA SER A 135 -5.46 7.90 -10.27
C SER A 135 -5.15 8.07 -11.76
N ASN A 136 -4.18 8.92 -12.10
CA ASN A 136 -3.70 9.11 -13.46
C ASN A 136 -2.81 7.95 -13.95
N GLY A 137 -2.35 7.08 -13.07
CA GLY A 137 -1.50 5.93 -13.36
C GLY A 137 -0.11 6.01 -12.72
N ILE A 138 0.58 4.88 -12.76
CA ILE A 138 1.99 4.74 -12.41
C ILE A 138 2.77 4.60 -13.72
N TYR A 139 3.83 5.37 -13.87
CA TYR A 139 4.54 5.53 -15.13
C TYR A 139 5.97 4.99 -15.04
N PHE A 140 6.47 4.53 -16.18
CA PHE A 140 7.88 4.28 -16.37
C PHE A 140 8.52 5.63 -16.64
N ASN A 141 9.48 6.01 -15.79
CA ASN A 141 10.00 7.38 -15.68
C ASN A 141 10.15 8.07 -17.05
N GLU A 142 9.69 9.32 -17.15
CA GLU A 142 10.12 10.17 -18.27
C GLU A 142 11.63 10.34 -18.11
N ALA A 143 12.38 10.26 -19.21
CA ALA A 143 13.83 10.31 -19.14
C ALA A 143 14.29 11.65 -18.55
N ASN A 144 14.52 11.71 -17.24
CA ASN A 144 15.42 12.69 -16.67
C ASN A 144 16.82 12.39 -17.21
N ASP A 145 17.59 13.43 -17.50
CA ASP A 145 18.90 13.33 -18.17
C ASP A 145 19.91 12.38 -17.46
N ASP A 146 19.66 12.02 -16.19
CA ASP A 146 20.49 11.15 -15.36
C ASP A 146 20.10 9.66 -15.33
N VAL A 147 18.99 9.25 -15.97
CA VAL A 147 18.55 7.84 -15.96
C VAL A 147 19.10 7.10 -17.18
N ASP A 148 20.02 6.16 -16.96
CA ASP A 148 20.50 5.27 -18.04
C ASP A 148 19.42 4.26 -18.43
N MET A 149 18.58 4.65 -19.39
CA MET A 149 17.47 3.82 -19.88
C MET A 149 17.93 2.52 -20.53
N ASN A 150 19.20 2.42 -20.95
CA ASN A 150 19.74 1.16 -21.48
C ASN A 150 19.75 0.05 -20.43
N LYS A 151 19.81 0.42 -19.13
CA LYS A 151 19.70 -0.51 -18.00
C LYS A 151 18.41 -1.31 -18.00
N TYR A 152 17.32 -0.82 -18.59
CA TYR A 152 16.01 -1.47 -18.56
C TYR A 152 15.62 -2.15 -19.87
N GLN A 153 16.43 -2.04 -20.91
CA GLN A 153 16.12 -2.65 -22.21
C GLN A 153 16.04 -4.18 -22.10
N GLY A 154 14.96 -4.74 -22.67
CA GLY A 154 14.70 -6.19 -22.65
C GLY A 154 14.34 -6.76 -21.28
N LYS A 155 14.19 -5.91 -20.24
CA LYS A 155 13.83 -6.31 -18.89
C LYS A 155 12.32 -6.24 -18.67
N GLN A 156 11.83 -7.07 -17.76
CA GLN A 156 10.45 -6.97 -17.27
C GLN A 156 10.39 -6.02 -16.08
N ILE A 157 9.38 -5.16 -16.06
CA ILE A 157 9.11 -4.22 -14.97
C ILE A 157 7.93 -4.74 -14.13
N LYS A 158 8.06 -4.63 -12.81
CA LYS A 158 7.05 -5.03 -11.84
C LYS A 158 6.84 -3.90 -10.84
N VAL A 159 5.58 -3.49 -10.67
CA VAL A 159 5.18 -2.57 -9.61
C VAL A 159 4.65 -3.36 -8.42
N VAL A 160 5.12 -3.04 -7.23
CA VAL A 160 4.63 -3.60 -5.97
C VAL A 160 4.17 -2.45 -5.08
N ALA A 161 2.94 -2.53 -4.61
CA ALA A 161 2.41 -1.62 -3.60
C ALA A 161 2.25 -2.35 -2.27
N ASN A 162 2.61 -1.67 -1.18
CA ASN A 162 2.42 -2.12 0.19
C ASN A 162 1.64 -1.04 0.93
N ALA A 163 0.53 -1.41 1.56
CA ALA A 163 -0.31 -0.48 2.31
C ALA A 163 -0.35 -0.86 3.78
N GLU A 164 -0.37 0.16 4.64
CA GLU A 164 -0.53 0.01 6.09
C GLU A 164 -1.68 0.88 6.57
N LEU A 165 -2.49 0.30 7.46
CA LEU A 165 -3.58 0.97 8.14
C LEU A 165 -3.34 0.95 9.65
N VAL A 166 -3.57 2.08 10.30
CA VAL A 166 -3.52 2.22 11.76
C VAL A 166 -4.77 2.97 12.21
N GLN A 167 -5.33 2.62 13.36
CA GLN A 167 -6.45 3.38 13.92
C GLN A 167 -6.06 4.85 14.10
N ALA A 168 -6.94 5.79 13.70
CA ALA A 168 -6.64 7.21 13.81
C ALA A 168 -6.58 7.69 15.26
N LYS A 169 -7.38 7.10 16.14
CA LYS A 169 -7.52 7.53 17.54
C LYS A 169 -6.20 7.45 18.33
N HIS A 170 -6.05 8.33 19.33
CA HIS A 170 -4.94 8.36 20.29
C HIS A 170 -3.54 8.59 19.68
N GLY A 171 -3.44 9.07 18.43
CA GLY A 171 -2.14 9.39 17.82
C GLY A 171 -1.21 8.18 17.64
N VAL A 172 -1.75 6.95 17.65
CA VAL A 172 -0.97 5.69 17.58
C VAL A 172 -0.06 5.62 16.36
N PHE A 173 -0.43 6.33 15.29
CA PHE A 173 0.36 6.42 14.06
C PHE A 173 1.76 6.99 14.29
N ALA A 174 1.92 7.94 15.22
CA ALA A 174 3.20 8.63 15.43
C ALA A 174 4.28 7.66 15.90
N GLU A 175 3.96 6.82 16.89
CA GLU A 175 4.87 5.77 17.37
C GLU A 175 5.04 4.67 16.33
N LYS A 176 3.93 4.18 15.76
CA LYS A 176 3.94 3.04 14.82
C LYS A 176 4.76 3.33 13.57
N TRP A 177 4.68 4.55 13.06
CA TRP A 177 5.36 5.00 11.84
C TRP A 177 6.60 5.84 12.12
N ARG A 178 6.90 6.09 13.41
CA ARG A 178 8.05 6.89 13.88
C ARG A 178 8.05 8.32 13.30
N LEU A 179 6.86 8.89 13.14
CA LEU A 179 6.67 10.26 12.66
C LEU A 179 6.77 11.26 13.80
N SER A 180 7.36 12.42 13.51
CA SER A 180 7.43 13.54 14.46
C SER A 180 7.28 14.87 13.74
N GLU A 181 6.75 15.88 14.43
CA GLU A 181 6.61 17.24 13.90
C GLU A 181 7.94 17.79 13.35
N ASP A 182 9.06 17.57 14.06
CA ASP A 182 10.38 18.07 13.66
C ASP A 182 10.92 17.48 12.34
N LYS A 183 10.47 16.26 11.98
CA LYS A 183 10.98 15.51 10.81
C LYS A 183 10.00 15.46 9.65
N ASP A 184 8.71 15.39 9.98
CA ASP A 184 7.62 15.07 9.06
C ASP A 184 6.53 16.13 9.09
N GLY A 185 6.84 17.34 9.58
CA GLY A 185 5.94 18.45 9.92
C GLY A 185 4.54 18.44 9.31
N ASP A 186 4.43 18.60 7.99
CA ASP A 186 3.12 18.66 7.31
C ASP A 186 2.35 17.33 7.39
N ILE A 187 3.03 16.20 7.16
CA ILE A 187 2.43 14.86 7.28
C ILE A 187 1.97 14.63 8.71
N TYR A 188 2.85 14.87 9.69
CA TYR A 188 2.55 14.68 11.11
C TYR A 188 1.33 15.52 11.54
N THR A 189 1.33 16.81 11.19
CA THR A 189 0.28 17.76 11.58
C THR A 189 -1.08 17.36 11.00
N LYS A 190 -1.13 16.96 9.72
CA LYS A 190 -2.41 16.55 9.09
C LYS A 190 -2.95 15.25 9.67
N LEU A 191 -2.09 14.26 9.90
CA LEU A 191 -2.50 12.99 10.50
C LEU A 191 -2.93 13.16 11.96
N LEU A 192 -2.27 14.05 12.70
CA LEU A 192 -2.64 14.38 14.07
C LEU A 192 -4.02 15.06 14.12
N ALA A 193 -4.31 15.98 13.20
CA ALA A 193 -5.61 16.61 13.11
C ALA A 193 -6.75 15.59 12.87
N VAL A 194 -6.52 14.59 12.01
CA VAL A 194 -7.48 13.49 11.81
C VAL A 194 -7.64 12.66 13.08
N SER A 195 -6.53 12.35 13.77
CA SER A 195 -6.52 11.63 15.05
C SER A 195 -7.34 12.35 16.12
N ASP A 196 -7.08 13.65 16.33
CA ASP A 196 -7.72 14.46 17.37
C ASP A 196 -9.23 14.59 17.14
N ALA A 197 -9.66 14.62 15.87
CA ALA A 197 -11.08 14.61 15.51
C ALA A 197 -11.81 13.31 15.90
N GLN A 198 -11.09 12.21 16.16
CA GLN A 198 -11.66 10.94 16.63
C GLN A 198 -11.72 10.82 18.17
N GLY A 199 -11.25 11.84 18.88
CA GLY A 199 -11.22 11.89 20.34
C GLY A 199 -9.91 11.38 20.93
N LYS A 200 -9.55 11.97 22.08
CA LYS A 200 -8.40 11.56 22.89
C LYS A 200 -8.60 10.22 23.58
#